data_AF-A0A352Q000-F1
#
_entry.id   AF-A0A352Q000-F1
#
_cell.length_a   1.000
_cell.length_b   1.000
_cell.length_c   1.000
_cell.angle_alpha   90.00
_cell.angle_beta   90.00
_cell.angle_gamma   90.00
#
_symmetry.space_group_name_H-M   'P 1'
#
loop_
_entity.id
_entity.type
_entity.pdbx_description
1 polymer ?
#
loop_
_entity_poly.entity_id
_entity_poly.type
_entity_poly.pdbx_seq_one_letter_code
_entity_poly.pdbx_strand_id
1 'polypeptide(L)'
;MSFAFIFLVTGTIGAWLFGTKVTGMLLPVYGVSFNQLNAYFHLDSITVTKQRGQRFVTVEAITQGARVIDGRKVPDGITVSASTLAGHGMQPFIILFCAIPLWPAKTRSEYLVIALASLFMFIMIQAIDTPLVLSGALEDMVLYSFTQDQLTSSPLVQGMHFMNSGGRLALSLMGVGLVRVIQLCLCRDCRDGVSR
;
A
#
# COMPACT_ATOMS: atom_id res chain seq x y z
N MET A 1 10.06 0.70 -30.11
CA MET A 1 10.80 0.96 -28.85
C MET A 1 10.57 2.36 -28.28
N SER A 2 10.47 3.43 -29.09
CA SER A 2 10.39 4.81 -28.57
C SER A 2 9.14 5.17 -27.76
N PHE A 3 7.96 4.63 -28.10
CA PHE A 3 6.71 4.93 -27.39
C PHE A 3 6.67 4.38 -25.96
N ALA A 4 7.15 3.15 -25.75
CA ALA A 4 7.25 2.50 -24.45
C ALA A 4 8.15 3.29 -23.48
N PHE A 5 9.28 3.77 -24.01
CA PHE A 5 10.24 4.56 -23.24
C PHE A 5 9.70 5.93 -22.85
N ILE A 6 9.03 6.64 -23.78
CA ILE A 6 8.39 7.93 -23.48
C ILE A 6 7.26 7.77 -22.45
N PHE A 7 6.47 6.70 -22.54
CA PHE A 7 5.41 6.42 -21.58
C PHE A 7 5.97 6.09 -20.18
N LEU A 8 7.06 5.32 -20.11
CA LEU A 8 7.79 5.04 -18.88
C LEU A 8 8.29 6.32 -18.21
N VAL A 9 8.94 7.18 -19.00
CA VAL A 9 9.55 8.42 -18.49
C VAL A 9 8.45 9.41 -18.06
N THR A 10 7.41 9.62 -18.87
CA THR A 10 6.32 10.53 -18.52
C THR A 10 5.47 10.01 -17.36
N GLY A 11 5.22 8.70 -17.28
CA GLY A 11 4.52 8.06 -16.17
C GLY A 11 5.30 8.17 -14.86
N THR A 12 6.62 7.99 -14.89
CA THR A 12 7.49 8.10 -13.70
C THR A 12 7.62 9.55 -13.22
N ILE A 13 7.77 10.50 -14.16
CA ILE A 13 7.78 11.94 -13.84
C ILE A 13 6.41 12.37 -13.29
N GLY A 14 5.32 11.89 -13.88
CA GLY A 14 3.96 12.10 -13.41
C GLY A 14 3.77 11.57 -11.99
N ALA A 15 4.27 10.36 -11.69
CA ALA A 15 4.26 9.79 -10.34
C ALA A 15 4.98 10.69 -9.32
N TRP A 16 6.12 11.24 -9.71
CA TRP A 16 6.92 12.11 -8.85
C TRP A 16 6.24 13.47 -8.58
N LEU A 17 5.63 14.06 -9.62
CA LEU A 17 4.95 15.34 -9.52
C LEU A 17 3.58 15.25 -8.83
N PHE A 18 2.82 14.19 -9.10
CA PHE A 18 1.46 13.99 -8.57
C PHE A 18 1.40 13.10 -7.32
N GLY A 19 2.50 12.45 -6.92
CA GLY A 19 2.52 11.53 -5.79
C GLY A 19 1.98 12.13 -4.49
N THR A 20 2.10 13.44 -4.29
CA THR A 20 1.47 14.16 -3.17
C THR A 20 -0.04 14.14 -3.20
N LYS A 21 -0.62 14.49 -4.35
CA LYS A 21 -2.07 14.52 -4.54
C LYS A 21 -2.63 13.11 -4.46
N VAL A 22 -1.93 12.14 -5.05
CA VAL A 22 -2.32 10.72 -4.99
C VAL A 22 -2.28 10.20 -3.55
N THR A 23 -1.22 10.48 -2.78
CA THR A 23 -1.14 10.09 -1.37
C THR A 23 -2.26 10.74 -0.55
N GLY A 24 -2.52 12.03 -0.76
CA GLY A 24 -3.61 12.74 -0.10
C GLY A 24 -4.99 12.17 -0.44
N MET A 25 -5.22 11.77 -1.70
CA MET A 25 -6.47 11.17 -2.14
C MET A 25 -6.67 9.75 -1.58
N LEU A 26 -5.59 9.05 -1.25
CA LEU A 26 -5.61 7.70 -0.65
C LEU A 26 -5.76 7.72 0.88
N LEU A 27 -5.64 8.88 1.54
CA LEU A 27 -5.87 9.01 2.99
C LEU A 27 -7.17 8.36 3.49
N PRO A 28 -8.36 8.58 2.87
CA PRO A 28 -9.58 7.91 3.31
C PRO A 28 -9.49 6.39 3.19
N VAL A 29 -8.84 5.87 2.15
CA VAL A 29 -8.64 4.41 1.96
C VAL A 29 -7.76 3.85 3.07
N TYR A 30 -6.70 4.56 3.44
CA TYR A 30 -5.85 4.19 4.57
C TYR A 30 -6.63 4.21 5.87
N GLY A 31 -7.47 5.22 6.10
CA GLY A 31 -8.26 5.32 7.34
C GLY A 31 -9.25 4.17 7.52
N VAL A 32 -9.99 3.81 6.46
CA VAL A 32 -10.92 2.66 6.49
C VAL A 32 -10.17 1.36 6.75
N SER A 33 -9.08 1.14 6.02
CA SER A 33 -8.31 -0.10 6.11
C SER A 33 -7.61 -0.24 7.47
N PHE A 34 -7.12 0.87 8.03
CA PHE A 34 -6.51 0.90 9.37
C PHE A 34 -7.51 0.48 10.46
N ASN A 35 -8.72 1.05 10.44
CA ASN A 35 -9.77 0.68 11.41
C ASN A 35 -10.25 -0.77 11.23
N GLN A 36 -10.16 -1.35 10.03
CA GLN A 36 -10.49 -2.76 9.81
C GLN A 36 -9.39 -3.72 10.27
N LEU A 37 -8.12 -3.33 10.11
CA LEU A 37 -6.96 -4.14 10.51
C LEU A 37 -6.74 -4.11 12.03
N ASN A 38 -7.12 -3.01 12.70
CA ASN A 38 -6.90 -2.82 14.13
C ASN A 38 -8.21 -2.78 14.93
N ALA A 39 -8.42 -3.81 15.76
CA ALA A 39 -9.47 -3.79 16.78
C ALA A 39 -9.07 -3.01 18.04
N TYR A 40 -7.77 -2.80 18.26
CA TYR A 40 -7.20 -2.22 19.48
C TYR A 40 -6.83 -0.74 19.37
N PHE A 41 -6.52 -0.27 18.16
CA PHE A 41 -6.14 1.11 17.91
C PHE A 41 -7.26 1.78 17.12
N HIS A 42 -7.89 2.79 17.69
CA HIS A 42 -8.86 3.57 16.97
C HIS A 42 -8.18 4.77 16.31
N LEU A 43 -8.43 4.96 15.02
CA LEU A 43 -7.88 6.09 14.29
C LEU A 43 -8.47 7.41 14.82
N ASP A 44 -7.60 8.31 15.27
CA ASP A 44 -7.97 9.68 15.63
C ASP A 44 -7.75 10.61 14.43
N SER A 45 -6.53 10.62 13.90
CA SER A 45 -6.18 11.44 12.75
C SER A 45 -5.19 10.75 11.80
N ILE A 46 -5.31 11.02 10.50
CA ILE A 46 -4.31 10.63 9.50
C ILE A 46 -3.96 11.84 8.64
N THR A 47 -2.68 12.19 8.61
CA THR A 47 -2.18 13.38 7.93
C THR A 47 -0.91 13.10 7.15
N VAL A 48 -0.63 13.93 6.14
CA VAL A 48 0.65 13.91 5.44
C VAL A 48 1.49 15.08 5.93
N THR A 49 2.53 14.79 6.70
CA THR A 49 3.46 15.79 7.21
C THR A 49 4.71 15.85 6.34
N LYS A 50 5.33 17.02 6.25
CA LYS A 50 6.61 17.19 5.54
C LYS A 50 7.70 17.49 6.57
N GLN A 51 8.66 16.58 6.71
CA GLN A 51 9.81 16.75 7.60
C GLN A 51 11.10 16.62 6.80
N ARG A 52 12.01 17.60 6.96
CA ARG A 52 13.34 17.61 6.31
C ARG A 52 13.29 17.36 4.79
N GLY A 53 12.28 17.90 4.11
CA GLY A 53 12.09 17.72 2.67
C GLY A 53 11.42 16.40 2.25
N GLN A 54 11.36 15.42 3.15
CA GLN A 54 10.66 14.15 2.98
C GLN A 54 9.21 14.25 3.46
N ARG A 55 8.35 13.38 2.93
CA ARG A 55 6.91 13.36 3.25
C ARG A 55 6.58 12.07 3.99
N PHE A 56 5.86 12.22 5.09
CA PHE A 56 5.48 11.12 5.96
C PHE A 56 3.96 11.07 6.06
N VAL A 57 3.41 9.88 5.89
CA VAL A 57 2.03 9.59 6.29
C VAL A 57 2.09 9.32 7.78
N THR A 58 1.47 10.19 8.57
CA THR A 58 1.44 10.12 10.03
C THR A 58 0.03 9.73 10.45
N VAL A 59 -0.06 8.72 11.31
CA VAL A 59 -1.30 8.29 11.97
C VAL A 59 -1.18 8.58 13.45
N GLU A 60 -2.20 9.21 13.99
CA GLU A 60 -2.46 9.32 15.41
C GLU A 60 -3.64 8.39 15.74
N ALA A 61 -3.43 7.50 16.69
CA ALA A 61 -4.42 6.54 17.12
C ALA A 61 -4.52 6.53 18.64
N ILE A 62 -5.70 6.17 19.15
CA ILE A 62 -5.96 6.06 20.58
C ILE A 62 -6.09 4.57 20.93
N THR A 63 -5.43 4.13 22.00
CA THR A 63 -5.56 2.76 22.51
C THR A 63 -6.98 2.53 23.05
N GLN A 64 -7.64 1.47 22.57
CA GLN A 64 -8.95 1.05 23.03
C GLN A 64 -8.91 -0.38 23.57
N GLY A 65 -9.37 -0.52 24.83
CA GLY A 65 -9.58 -1.80 25.50
C GLY A 65 -8.39 -2.25 26.34
N ALA A 66 -8.63 -2.59 27.60
CA ALA A 66 -7.57 -2.96 28.53
C ALA A 66 -6.88 -4.26 28.11
N ARG A 67 -5.75 -4.16 27.40
CA ARG A 67 -4.91 -5.32 27.07
C ARG A 67 -3.89 -5.52 28.19
N VAL A 68 -3.78 -6.76 28.67
CA VAL A 68 -2.72 -7.15 29.59
C VAL A 68 -1.57 -7.72 28.75
N ILE A 69 -0.44 -7.02 28.74
CA ILE A 69 0.79 -7.48 28.10
C ILE A 69 1.77 -7.80 29.23
N ASP A 70 2.22 -9.05 29.32
CA ASP A 70 3.16 -9.52 30.35
C ASP A 70 2.74 -9.14 31.79
N GLY A 71 1.47 -9.35 32.12
CA GLY A 71 0.91 -9.02 33.43
C GLY A 71 0.72 -7.51 33.71
N ARG A 72 1.16 -6.62 32.81
CA ARG A 72 0.94 -5.17 32.91
C ARG A 72 -0.28 -4.77 32.08
N LYS A 73 -1.20 -4.05 32.71
CA LYS A 73 -2.34 -3.44 32.01
C LYS A 73 -1.82 -2.27 31.18
N VAL A 74 -1.99 -2.36 29.87
CA VAL A 74 -1.80 -1.21 28.98
C VAL A 74 -2.98 -0.26 29.23
N PRO A 75 -2.74 1.02 29.53
CA PRO A 75 -3.83 1.96 29.77
C PRO A 75 -4.59 2.27 28.49
N ASP A 76 -5.91 2.36 28.63
CA ASP A 76 -6.82 2.79 27.56
C ASP A 76 -6.81 4.31 27.45
N GLY A 77 -7.02 4.83 26.24
CA GLY A 77 -7.12 6.27 26.00
C GLY A 77 -5.78 6.99 25.81
N ILE A 78 -4.68 6.27 25.60
CA ILE A 78 -3.38 6.88 25.29
C ILE A 78 -3.29 7.14 23.79
N THR A 79 -2.97 8.38 23.43
CA THR A 79 -2.64 8.75 22.05
C THR A 79 -1.24 8.24 21.71
N VAL A 80 -1.17 7.40 20.69
CA VAL A 80 0.06 6.89 20.09
C VAL A 80 0.15 7.35 18.65
N SER A 81 1.35 7.63 18.17
CA SER A 81 1.56 8.07 16.79
C SER A 81 2.63 7.24 16.09
N ALA A 82 2.36 6.94 14.82
CA ALA A 82 3.29 6.26 13.93
C ALA A 82 3.37 7.02 12.62
N SER A 83 4.54 6.97 11.98
CA SER A 83 4.72 7.59 10.68
C SER A 83 5.49 6.67 9.73
N THR A 84 5.12 6.72 8.45
CA THR A 84 5.81 6.00 7.38
C THR A 84 6.09 6.93 6.21
N LEU A 85 7.18 6.70 5.49
CA LEU A 85 7.56 7.54 4.36
C LEU A 85 6.53 7.36 3.22
N ALA A 86 5.91 8.46 2.79
CA ALA A 86 4.95 8.45 1.68
C ALA A 86 5.55 7.90 0.38
N GLY A 87 6.87 8.02 0.23
CA GLY A 87 7.62 7.47 -0.91
C GLY A 87 7.49 5.94 -1.04
N HIS A 88 7.35 5.20 0.06
CA HIS A 88 7.17 3.75 -0.03
C HIS A 88 5.83 3.37 -0.65
N GLY A 89 4.78 4.16 -0.43
CA GLY A 89 3.48 3.97 -1.11
C GLY A 89 3.51 4.27 -2.62
N MET A 90 4.53 4.97 -3.11
CA MET A 90 4.71 5.21 -4.55
C MET A 90 5.46 4.07 -5.25
N GLN A 91 6.11 3.18 -4.51
CA GLN A 91 6.88 2.09 -5.08
C GLN A 91 6.00 1.11 -5.90
N PRO A 92 4.81 0.66 -5.41
CA PRO A 92 3.91 -0.16 -6.22
C PRO A 92 3.40 0.55 -7.47
N PHE A 93 3.19 1.87 -7.40
CA PHE A 93 2.78 2.68 -8.55
C PHE A 93 3.81 2.57 -9.67
N ILE A 94 5.08 2.80 -9.37
CA ILE A 94 6.15 2.75 -10.37
C ILE A 94 6.19 1.36 -11.01
N ILE A 95 6.19 0.29 -10.22
CA ILE A 95 6.33 -1.08 -10.74
C ILE A 95 5.14 -1.48 -11.63
N LEU A 96 3.91 -1.24 -11.17
CA LEU A 96 2.70 -1.60 -11.92
C LEU A 96 2.56 -0.82 -13.23
N PHE A 97 2.91 0.46 -13.23
CA PHE A 97 2.81 1.29 -14.43
C PHE A 97 3.99 1.08 -15.40
N CYS A 98 5.19 0.75 -14.89
CA CYS A 98 6.33 0.32 -15.70
C CYS A 98 6.07 -1.00 -16.44
N ALA A 99 5.23 -1.88 -15.88
CA ALA A 99 4.85 -3.13 -16.52
C ALA A 99 3.97 -2.93 -17.76
N ILE A 100 3.17 -1.86 -17.82
CA ILE A 100 2.22 -1.60 -18.93
C ILE A 100 2.89 -1.60 -20.31
N PRO A 101 3.97 -0.83 -20.56
CA PRO A 101 4.63 -0.82 -21.86
C PRO A 101 5.53 -2.03 -22.13
N LEU A 102 5.82 -2.85 -21.11
CA LEU A 102 6.66 -4.03 -21.25
C LEU A 102 5.94 -5.16 -22.01
N TRP A 103 4.60 -5.15 -22.01
CA TRP A 103 3.81 -6.16 -22.70
C TRP A 103 3.36 -5.73 -24.10
N PRO A 104 3.49 -6.63 -25.10
CA PRO A 104 2.97 -6.38 -26.43
C PRO A 104 1.45 -6.52 -26.44
N ALA A 105 0.74 -5.42 -26.24
CA ALA A 105 -0.69 -5.33 -26.48
C ALA A 105 -0.96 -5.05 -27.96
N LYS A 106 -1.90 -5.78 -28.56
CA LYS A 106 -2.20 -5.71 -30.01
C LYS A 106 -3.18 -4.60 -30.36
N THR A 107 -4.05 -4.23 -29.41
CA THR A 107 -5.13 -3.26 -29.62
C THR A 107 -5.09 -2.13 -28.57
N ARG A 108 -5.65 -0.97 -28.90
CA ARG A 108 -5.76 0.16 -27.95
C ARG A 108 -6.67 -0.18 -26.77
N SER A 109 -7.67 -1.03 -26.97
CA SER A 109 -8.55 -1.55 -25.91
C SER A 109 -7.78 -2.39 -24.89
N GLU A 110 -6.84 -3.22 -25.33
CA GLU A 110 -5.95 -3.98 -24.44
C GLU A 110 -5.13 -3.06 -23.52
N TYR A 111 -4.57 -1.98 -24.04
CA TYR A 111 -3.85 -1.00 -23.22
C TYR A 111 -4.75 -0.33 -22.18
N LEU A 112 -6.01 -0.06 -22.52
CA LEU A 112 -6.98 0.52 -21.59
C LEU A 112 -7.34 -0.47 -20.47
N VAL A 113 -7.54 -1.74 -20.81
CA VAL A 113 -7.78 -2.81 -19.81
C VAL A 113 -6.59 -2.96 -18.87
N ILE A 114 -5.36 -2.99 -19.41
CA ILE A 114 -4.14 -3.08 -18.59
C ILE A 114 -4.04 -1.85 -17.67
N ALA A 115 -4.27 -0.63 -18.18
CA ALA A 115 -4.18 0.58 -17.37
C ALA A 115 -5.21 0.60 -16.23
N LEU A 116 -6.46 0.22 -16.50
CA LEU A 116 -7.50 0.15 -15.48
C LEU A 116 -7.23 -0.96 -14.45
N ALA A 117 -6.78 -2.14 -14.90
CA ALA A 117 -6.42 -3.24 -14.02
C ALA A 117 -5.22 -2.88 -13.13
N SER A 118 -4.19 -2.23 -13.68
CA SER A 118 -3.04 -1.72 -12.92
C SER A 118 -3.45 -0.67 -11.89
N LEU A 119 -4.34 0.26 -12.26
CA LEU A 119 -4.87 1.26 -11.33
C LEU A 119 -5.66 0.61 -10.19
N PHE A 120 -6.51 -0.36 -10.50
CA PHE A 120 -7.28 -1.10 -9.51
C PHE A 120 -6.37 -1.87 -8.55
N MET A 121 -5.38 -2.60 -9.08
CA MET A 121 -4.41 -3.34 -8.27
C MET A 121 -3.54 -2.41 -7.43
N PHE A 122 -3.18 -1.24 -7.95
CA PHE A 122 -2.47 -0.23 -7.18
C PHE A 122 -3.26 0.22 -5.94
N ILE A 123 -4.56 0.52 -6.11
CA ILE A 123 -5.43 0.92 -4.99
C ILE A 123 -5.54 -0.21 -3.95
N MET A 124 -5.72 -1.46 -4.40
CA MET A 124 -5.80 -2.62 -3.49
C MET A 124 -4.50 -2.83 -2.71
N ILE A 125 -3.34 -2.74 -3.36
CA ILE A 125 -2.05 -2.88 -2.68
C ILE A 125 -1.86 -1.74 -1.68
N GLN A 126 -2.19 -0.50 -2.05
CA GLN A 126 -2.08 0.65 -1.16
C GLN A 126 -3.03 0.57 0.05
N ALA A 127 -4.22 0.00 -0.14
CA ALA A 127 -5.17 -0.24 0.95
C ALA A 127 -4.64 -1.24 1.99
N ILE A 128 -3.68 -2.09 1.64
CA ILE A 128 -3.10 -3.08 2.56
C ILE A 128 -1.75 -2.59 3.10
N ASP A 129 -0.85 -2.14 2.23
CA ASP A 129 0.55 -1.84 2.54
C ASP A 129 0.70 -0.78 3.64
N THR A 130 0.25 0.44 3.36
CA THR A 130 0.44 1.58 4.27
C THR A 130 -0.21 1.36 5.65
N PRO A 131 -1.48 0.91 5.75
CA PRO A 131 -2.11 0.70 7.05
C PRO A 131 -1.55 -0.52 7.80
N LEU A 132 -1.13 -1.60 7.12
CA LEU A 132 -0.46 -2.72 7.78
C LEU A 132 0.87 -2.29 8.40
N VAL A 133 1.66 -1.47 7.68
CA VAL A 133 2.94 -0.95 8.18
C VAL A 133 2.73 0.03 9.34
N LEU A 134 1.73 0.92 9.27
CA LEU A 134 1.41 1.85 10.35
C LEU A 134 0.88 1.14 11.58
N SER A 135 0.01 0.14 11.40
CA SER A 135 -0.48 -0.72 12.47
C SER A 135 0.67 -1.47 13.17
N GLY A 136 1.52 -2.15 12.40
CA GLY A 136 2.67 -2.85 12.93
C GLY A 136 3.64 -1.92 13.66
N ALA A 137 3.84 -0.69 13.18
CA ALA A 137 4.69 0.29 13.84
C ALA A 137 4.12 0.76 15.19
N LEU A 138 2.80 0.94 15.30
CA LEU A 138 2.15 1.26 16.56
C LEU A 138 2.26 0.10 17.55
N GLU A 139 2.03 -1.14 17.10
CA GLU A 139 2.12 -2.30 17.97
C GLU A 139 3.56 -2.57 18.42
N ASP A 140 4.55 -2.38 17.53
CA ASP A 140 5.97 -2.45 17.85
C ASP A 140 6.36 -1.43 18.93
N MET A 141 5.90 -0.18 18.82
CA MET A 141 6.13 0.86 19.84
C MET A 141 5.55 0.49 21.20
N VAL A 142 4.32 -0.05 21.22
CA VAL A 142 3.67 -0.51 22.44
C VAL A 142 4.44 -1.69 23.03
N LEU A 143 4.68 -2.75 22.26
CA LEU A 143 5.39 -3.95 22.71
C LEU A 143 6.81 -3.62 23.22
N TYR A 144 7.55 -2.76 22.53
CA TYR A 144 8.87 -2.30 22.95
C TYR A 144 8.88 -1.68 24.35
N SER A 145 7.78 -1.00 24.72
CA SER A 145 7.64 -0.37 26.03
C SER A 145 7.29 -1.36 27.15
N PHE A 146 6.75 -2.55 26.83
CA PHE A 146 6.28 -3.53 27.83
C PHE A 146 7.14 -4.80 27.90
N THR A 147 7.49 -5.42 26.78
CA THR A 147 8.30 -6.66 26.72
C THR A 147 9.03 -6.82 25.38
N GLN A 148 10.36 -6.84 25.42
CA GLN A 148 11.18 -6.97 24.20
C GLN A 148 11.10 -8.37 23.55
N ASP A 149 10.76 -9.40 24.33
CA ASP A 149 10.72 -10.80 23.88
C ASP A 149 9.42 -11.16 23.12
N GLN A 150 8.36 -10.36 23.21
CA GLN A 150 7.09 -10.62 22.50
C GLN A 150 6.96 -9.89 21.15
N LEU A 151 7.92 -9.03 20.77
CA LEU A 151 7.90 -8.31 19.49
C LEU A 151 7.74 -9.25 18.28
N THR A 152 8.40 -10.41 18.33
CA THR A 152 8.35 -11.41 17.25
C THR A 152 7.07 -12.22 17.22
N SER A 153 6.20 -12.14 18.23
CA SER A 153 4.97 -12.94 18.30
C SER A 153 3.75 -12.23 17.69
N SER A 154 3.80 -10.91 17.47
CA SER A 154 2.67 -10.21 16.85
C SER A 154 2.66 -10.37 15.31
N PRO A 155 1.53 -10.80 14.72
CA PRO A 155 1.38 -10.89 13.26
C PRO A 155 1.48 -9.53 12.56
N LEU A 156 1.13 -8.42 13.22
CA LEU A 156 1.20 -7.07 12.63
C LEU A 156 2.65 -6.58 12.53
N VAL A 157 3.45 -6.85 13.56
CA VAL A 157 4.89 -6.52 13.57
C VAL A 157 5.64 -7.35 12.54
N GLN A 158 5.35 -8.66 12.44
CA GLN A 158 5.88 -9.50 11.36
C GLN A 158 5.47 -9.00 9.97
N GLY A 159 4.21 -8.59 9.81
CA GLY A 159 3.69 -8.01 8.57
C GLY A 159 4.46 -6.74 8.18
N MET A 160 4.70 -5.83 9.13
CA MET A 160 5.52 -4.64 8.91
C MET A 160 6.95 -4.99 8.50
N HIS A 161 7.61 -5.92 9.20
CA HIS A 161 8.96 -6.36 8.84
C HIS A 161 9.00 -6.97 7.44
N PHE A 162 8.05 -7.84 7.09
CA PHE A 162 7.94 -8.41 5.75
C PHE A 162 7.79 -7.30 4.70
N MET A 163 6.91 -6.33 4.92
CA MET A 163 6.69 -5.21 4.01
C MET A 163 7.95 -4.35 3.83
N ASN A 164 8.70 -4.11 4.91
CA ASN A 164 9.95 -3.34 4.86
C ASN A 164 11.13 -4.13 4.26
N SER A 165 11.19 -5.45 4.44
CA SER A 165 12.25 -6.33 3.92
C SER A 165 12.09 -6.71 2.44
N GLY A 166 11.13 -6.12 1.73
CA GLY A 166 10.89 -6.36 0.30
C GLY A 166 9.51 -6.90 -0.04
N GLY A 167 8.62 -7.09 0.93
CA GLY A 167 7.23 -7.49 0.72
C GLY A 167 6.48 -6.54 -0.22
N ARG A 168 6.79 -5.23 -0.18
CA ARG A 168 6.28 -4.25 -1.14
C ARG A 168 6.64 -4.59 -2.60
N LEU A 169 7.86 -5.05 -2.85
CA LEU A 169 8.29 -5.52 -4.18
C LEU A 169 7.55 -6.79 -4.58
N ALA A 170 7.46 -7.76 -3.67
CA ALA A 170 6.76 -9.01 -3.91
C ALA A 170 5.28 -8.79 -4.26
N LEU A 171 4.56 -7.98 -3.48
CA LEU A 171 3.16 -7.62 -3.75
C LEU A 171 3.01 -6.89 -5.09
N SER A 172 3.94 -6.00 -5.42
CA SER A 172 3.92 -5.30 -6.69
C SER A 172 4.10 -6.25 -7.88
N LEU A 173 5.01 -7.21 -7.78
CA LEU A 173 5.24 -8.23 -8.81
C LEU A 173 4.05 -9.18 -8.95
N MET A 174 3.45 -9.62 -7.84
CA MET A 174 2.20 -10.40 -7.85
C MET A 174 1.07 -9.60 -8.51
N GLY A 175 0.98 -8.30 -8.22
CA GLY A 175 0.05 -7.39 -8.87
C GLY A 175 0.21 -7.34 -10.38
N VAL A 176 1.44 -7.23 -10.88
CA VAL A 176 1.74 -7.30 -12.31
C VAL A 176 1.29 -8.64 -12.92
N GLY A 177 1.55 -9.75 -12.22
CA GLY A 177 1.10 -11.08 -12.65
C GLY A 177 -0.42 -11.18 -12.76
N LEU A 178 -1.16 -10.65 -11.79
CA LEU A 178 -2.62 -10.64 -11.80
C LEU A 178 -3.20 -9.75 -12.90
N VAL A 179 -2.65 -8.55 -13.11
CA VAL A 179 -3.03 -7.69 -14.25
C VAL A 179 -2.87 -8.45 -15.57
N ARG A 180 -1.80 -9.24 -15.70
CA ARG A 180 -1.58 -10.07 -16.89
C ARG A 180 -2.62 -11.17 -17.03
N VAL A 181 -2.99 -11.86 -15.95
CA VAL A 181 -4.05 -12.88 -15.98
C VAL A 181 -5.38 -12.25 -16.40
N ILE A 182 -5.74 -11.10 -15.82
CA ILE A 182 -6.96 -10.35 -16.18
C ILE A 182 -6.96 -9.98 -17.66
N GLN A 183 -5.84 -9.45 -18.18
CA GLN A 183 -5.69 -9.15 -19.60
C GLN A 183 -5.91 -10.40 -20.45
N LEU A 184 -5.29 -11.53 -20.10
CA LEU A 184 -5.43 -12.78 -20.86
C LEU A 184 -6.87 -13.30 -20.86
N CYS A 185 -7.56 -13.28 -19.72
CA CYS A 185 -8.95 -13.69 -19.62
C CYS A 185 -9.86 -12.80 -20.47
N LEU A 186 -9.79 -11.47 -20.28
CA LEU A 186 -10.67 -10.52 -20.98
C LEU A 186 -10.40 -10.47 -22.50
N CYS A 187 -9.13 -10.61 -22.91
CA CYS A 187 -8.78 -10.55 -24.34
C CYS A 187 -9.01 -11.87 -25.06
N ARG A 188 -9.02 -13.00 -24.34
CA ARG A 188 -9.43 -14.30 -24.88
C ARG A 188 -10.94 -14.31 -25.12
N ASP A 189 -11.74 -13.86 -24.16
CA ASP A 189 -13.20 -13.76 -24.32
C ASP A 189 -13.60 -12.81 -25.46
N CYS A 190 -12.92 -11.66 -25.60
CA CYS A 190 -13.14 -10.76 -26.74
C CYS A 190 -12.79 -11.39 -28.10
N ARG A 191 -11.85 -12.34 -28.16
CA ARG A 191 -11.50 -13.03 -29.41
C ARG A 191 -12.52 -14.09 -29.76
N ASP A 192 -13.04 -14.80 -28.76
CA ASP A 192 -14.03 -15.87 -28.95
C ASP A 192 -15.43 -15.30 -29.25
N GLY A 193 -15.75 -14.10 -28.75
CA GLY A 193 -17.02 -13.40 -29.00
C GLY A 193 -17.18 -12.78 -30.39
N VAL A 194 -16.09 -12.55 -31.14
CA VAL A 194 -16.12 -12.00 -32.52
C VAL A 194 -16.35 -13.09 -33.57
N SER A 195 -16.29 -14.37 -33.18
CA SER A 195 -16.45 -15.53 -34.07
C SER A 195 -17.89 -16.06 -34.15
N ARG A 196 -18.89 -15.30 -33.67
CA ARG A 196 -20.32 -15.65 -33.74
C ARG A 196 -21.11 -14.58 -34.47
#